data_AF-A0A975Q4A5-F1
#
_entry.id   AF-A0A975Q4A5-F1
#
_cell.length_a   1.000
_cell.length_b   1.000
_cell.length_c   1.000
_cell.angle_alpha   90.00
_cell.angle_beta   90.00
_cell.angle_gamma   90.00
#
_symmetry.space_group_name_H-M   'P 1'
#
loop_
_entity.id
_entity.type
_entity.pdbx_description
1 polymer ?
#
loop_
_entity_poly.entity_id
_entity_poly.type
_entity_poly.pdbx_seq_one_letter_code
_entity_poly.pdbx_strand_id
1 'polypeptide(L)'
;MARPKKQVKLKEPIKIRLKSLADGNKSIYLDIYYKGVRKYEYLKLYLVPEINPICKEQNKQTMAIAERIKAERIKALRWSMAYRTGKPSSKVQCFLTTWIKKYC
;
A
#
# COMPACT_ATOMS: atom_id res chain seq x y z
N MET A 1 -25.91 2.23 33.29
CA MET A 1 -24.47 2.24 32.92
C MET A 1 -24.34 2.64 31.45
N ALA A 2 -23.58 3.70 31.13
CA ALA A 2 -23.43 4.17 29.75
C ALA A 2 -22.58 3.17 28.94
N ARG A 3 -23.08 2.75 27.76
CA ARG A 3 -22.37 1.84 26.87
C ARG A 3 -21.08 2.52 26.38
N PRO A 4 -19.88 1.94 26.58
CA PRO A 4 -18.66 2.55 26.10
C PRO A 4 -18.70 2.71 24.58
N LYS A 5 -18.38 3.91 24.10
CA LYS A 5 -18.31 4.21 22.66
C LYS A 5 -17.24 3.32 22.03
N LYS A 6 -17.66 2.48 21.07
CA LYS A 6 -16.77 1.60 20.32
C LYS A 6 -15.84 2.46 19.47
N GLN A 7 -14.55 2.49 19.82
CA GLN A 7 -13.53 3.15 19.00
C GLN A 7 -13.51 2.48 17.61
N VAL A 8 -13.89 3.24 16.57
CA VAL A 8 -13.88 2.75 15.20
C VAL A 8 -12.44 2.77 14.72
N LYS A 9 -11.79 1.60 14.66
CA LYS A 9 -10.50 1.45 14.00
C LYS A 9 -10.65 1.91 12.54
N LEU A 10 -9.82 2.87 12.13
CA LEU A 10 -9.75 3.34 10.75
C LEU A 10 -9.48 2.12 9.85
N LYS A 11 -10.39 1.86 8.90
CA LYS A 11 -10.25 0.74 7.97
C LYS A 11 -9.05 1.02 7.06
N GLU A 12 -8.11 0.08 6.99
CA GLU A 12 -7.04 0.15 5.99
C GLU A 12 -7.65 0.22 4.58
N PRO A 13 -7.27 1.20 3.73
CA PRO A 13 -7.88 1.40 2.41
C PRO A 13 -7.49 0.31 1.41
N ILE A 14 -6.35 -0.35 1.61
CA ILE A 14 -5.83 -1.39 0.73
C ILE A 14 -5.38 -2.58 1.58
N LYS A 15 -5.74 -3.80 1.17
CA LYS A 15 -5.33 -5.04 1.84
C LYS A 15 -4.73 -6.01 0.84
N ILE A 16 -3.67 -6.71 1.25
CA ILE A 16 -3.13 -7.84 0.49
C ILE A 16 -4.03 -9.05 0.79
N ARG A 17 -4.41 -9.78 -0.25
CA ARG A 17 -5.14 -11.05 -0.16
C ARG A 17 -4.49 -12.09 -1.05
N LEU A 18 -4.74 -13.35 -0.72
CA LEU A 18 -4.24 -14.51 -1.44
C LEU A 18 -5.42 -15.27 -2.04
N LYS A 19 -5.29 -15.66 -3.31
CA LYS A 19 -6.23 -16.55 -4.00
C LYS A 19 -5.48 -17.81 -4.41
N SER A 20 -5.91 -18.96 -3.90
CA SER A 20 -5.41 -20.27 -4.30
C SER A 20 -5.80 -20.55 -5.75
N LEU A 21 -4.84 -21.05 -6.53
CA LEU A 21 -5.01 -21.50 -7.90
C LEU A 21 -5.10 -23.03 -7.96
N ALA A 22 -5.58 -23.56 -9.08
CA ALA A 22 -5.69 -25.01 -9.31
C ALA A 22 -4.32 -25.71 -9.29
N ASP A 23 -3.27 -25.00 -9.72
CA ASP A 23 -1.88 -25.49 -9.74
C ASP A 23 -1.24 -25.61 -8.34
N GLY A 24 -1.96 -25.32 -7.26
CA GLY A 24 -1.45 -25.29 -5.89
C GLY A 24 -0.73 -24.01 -5.49
N ASN A 25 -0.43 -23.13 -6.45
CA ASN A 25 0.14 -21.81 -6.21
C ASN A 25 -0.89 -20.82 -5.64
N LYS A 26 -0.43 -19.83 -4.88
CA LYS A 26 -1.30 -18.74 -4.37
C LYS A 26 -0.98 -17.43 -5.08
N SER A 27 -1.95 -16.87 -5.79
CA SER A 27 -1.83 -15.55 -6.42
C SER A 27 -2.08 -14.42 -5.43
N ILE A 28 -1.23 -13.39 -5.45
CA ILE A 28 -1.34 -12.21 -4.59
C ILE A 28 -2.13 -11.12 -5.33
N TYR A 29 -3.11 -10.53 -4.65
CA TYR A 29 -3.88 -9.39 -5.16
C TYR A 29 -4.15 -8.35 -4.08
N LEU A 30 -4.30 -7.09 -4.51
CA LEU A 30 -4.72 -6.00 -3.65
C LEU A 30 -6.23 -5.83 -3.73
N ASP A 31 -6.87 -5.79 -2.57
CA ASP A 31 -8.26 -5.39 -2.38
C ASP A 31 -8.27 -3.91 -2.00
N ILE A 32 -8.64 -3.06 -2.95
CA ILE A 32 -8.65 -1.60 -2.82
C ILE A 32 -10.09 -1.16 -2.61
N TYR A 33 -10.39 -0.63 -1.44
CA TYR A 33 -11.69 -0.03 -1.14
C TYR A 33 -11.55 1.49 -1.08
N TYR A 34 -12.11 2.18 -2.08
CA TYR A 34 -12.01 3.63 -2.16
C TYR A 34 -13.32 4.25 -2.65
N LYS A 35 -13.85 5.22 -1.87
CA LYS A 35 -15.06 6.00 -2.19
C LYS A 35 -16.28 5.15 -2.59
N GLY A 36 -16.52 4.05 -1.87
CA GLY A 36 -17.65 3.17 -2.12
C GLY A 36 -17.46 2.16 -3.26
N VAL A 37 -16.36 2.27 -4.02
CA VAL A 37 -16.02 1.33 -5.10
C VAL A 37 -14.94 0.36 -4.63
N ARG A 38 -15.17 -0.94 -4.87
CA ARG A 38 -14.19 -2.01 -4.69
C ARG A 38 -13.45 -2.23 -6.00
N LYS A 39 -12.12 -2.24 -5.96
CA LYS A 39 -11.28 -2.60 -7.09
C LYS A 39 -10.30 -3.69 -6.67
N TYR A 40 -10.14 -4.68 -7.54
CA TYR A 40 -9.16 -5.73 -7.38
C TYR A 40 -8.00 -5.49 -8.34
N GLU A 41 -6.79 -5.52 -7.82
CA GLU A 41 -5.57 -5.38 -8.61
C GLU A 41 -4.70 -6.61 -8.43
N TYR A 42 -4.53 -7.39 -9.49
CA TYR A 42 -3.72 -8.60 -9.48
C TYR A 42 -2.25 -8.22 -9.73
N LEU A 43 -1.37 -8.55 -8.78
CA LEU A 43 0.05 -8.18 -8.85
C LEU A 43 0.87 -9.10 -9.76
N LYS A 44 0.27 -10.18 -10.29
CA LYS A 44 0.95 -11.28 -11.00
C LYS A 44 2.12 -11.88 -10.21
N LEU A 45 2.06 -11.74 -8.88
CA LEU A 45 2.98 -12.38 -7.95
C LEU A 45 2.33 -13.67 -7.44
N TYR A 46 3.12 -14.73 -7.37
CA TYR A 46 2.67 -16.06 -6.98
C TYR A 46 3.54 -16.58 -5.86
N LEU A 47 2.91 -17.17 -4.85
CA LEU A 47 3.57 -17.94 -3.80
C LEU A 47 3.53 -19.41 -4.20
N VAL A 48 4.71 -20.02 -4.25
CA VAL A 48 4.90 -21.45 -4.52
C VAL A 48 4.70 -22.22 -3.20
N PRO A 49 4.12 -23.43 -3.20
CA PRO A 49 4.06 -24.25 -1.99
C PRO A 49 5.45 -24.45 -1.37
N GLU A 50 5.53 -24.30 -0.05
CA GLU A 50 6.78 -24.37 0.73
C GLU A 50 7.26 -25.81 0.90
N ILE A 51 7.70 -26.43 -0.19
CA ILE A 51 8.29 -27.78 -0.17
C ILE A 51 9.78 -27.70 0.17
N ASN A 52 10.46 -26.67 -0.33
CA ASN A 52 11.90 -26.47 -0.18
C ASN A 52 12.22 -25.17 0.61
N PRO A 53 13.35 -25.13 1.33
CA PRO A 53 13.77 -23.92 2.05
C PRO A 53 14.06 -22.73 1.11
N ILE A 54 14.52 -23.00 -0.11
CA ILE A 54 14.73 -21.97 -1.15
C ILE A 54 13.42 -21.30 -1.54
N CYS A 55 12.35 -22.08 -1.73
CA CYS A 55 11.02 -21.57 -2.06
C CYS A 55 10.48 -20.67 -0.94
N LYS A 56 10.79 -21.00 0.33
CA LYS A 56 10.42 -20.15 1.48
C LYS A 56 11.08 -18.79 1.41
N GLU A 57 12.36 -18.72 1.04
CA GLU A 57 13.08 -17.45 0.92
C GLU A 57 12.56 -16.61 -0.26
N GLN A 58 12.30 -17.25 -1.41
CA GLN A 58 11.67 -16.61 -2.56
C GLN A 58 10.26 -16.08 -2.24
N ASN A 59 9.47 -16.82 -1.47
CA ASN A 59 8.15 -16.40 -1.01
C ASN A 59 8.24 -15.18 -0.09
N LYS A 60 9.21 -15.12 0.82
CA LYS A 60 9.46 -13.93 1.65
C LYS A 60 9.78 -12.70 0.80
N GLN A 61 10.67 -12.85 -0.18
CA GLN A 61 11.02 -11.76 -1.11
C GLN A 61 9.79 -11.31 -1.90
N THR A 62 8.99 -12.26 -2.39
CA THR A 62 7.75 -11.99 -3.12
C THR A 62 6.74 -11.24 -2.25
N MET A 63 6.59 -11.60 -0.98
CA MET A 63 5.75 -10.88 -0.02
C MET A 63 6.28 -9.47 0.26
N ALA A 64 7.59 -9.30 0.41
CA ALA A 64 8.19 -7.97 0.59
C ALA A 64 7.93 -7.05 -0.61
N ILE A 65 7.98 -7.59 -1.84
CA ILE A 65 7.60 -6.85 -3.05
C ILE A 65 6.12 -6.47 -3.00
N ALA A 66 5.23 -7.40 -2.63
CA ALA A 66 3.79 -7.11 -2.52
C ALA A 66 3.50 -6.02 -1.47
N GLU A 67 4.19 -6.03 -0.33
CA GLU A 67 4.10 -4.99 0.70
C GLU A 67 4.59 -3.64 0.21
N ARG A 68 5.69 -3.61 -0.55
CA ARG A 68 6.19 -2.38 -1.18
C ARG A 68 5.17 -1.80 -2.15
N ILE A 69 4.57 -2.62 -3.02
CA ILE A 69 3.52 -2.17 -3.94
C ILE A 69 2.30 -1.66 -3.17
N LYS A 70 1.88 -2.36 -2.10
CA LYS A 70 0.80 -1.90 -1.21
C LYS A 70 1.11 -0.49 -0.67
N ALA A 71 2.32 -0.26 -0.17
CA ALA A 71 2.75 1.03 0.37
C ALA A 71 2.75 2.14 -0.70
N GLU A 72 3.23 1.84 -1.91
CA GLU A 72 3.19 2.77 -3.05
C GLU A 72 1.75 3.13 -3.42
N ARG A 73 0.84 2.16 -3.47
CA ARG A 73 -0.59 2.40 -3.73
C ARG A 73 -1.25 3.23 -2.63
N ILE A 74 -0.90 3.03 -1.37
CA ILE A 74 -1.39 3.86 -0.24
C ILE A 74 -0.92 5.32 -0.41
N LYS A 75 0.37 5.53 -0.74
CA LYS A 75 0.90 6.87 -1.03
C LYS A 75 0.16 7.52 -2.20
N ALA A 76 -0.06 6.76 -3.28
CA ALA A 76 -0.77 7.24 -4.47
C ALA A 76 -2.23 7.62 -4.15
N LEU A 77 -2.95 6.82 -3.36
CA LEU A 77 -4.32 7.14 -2.91
C LEU A 77 -4.36 8.40 -2.04
N ARG A 78 -3.38 8.56 -1.13
CA ARG A 78 -3.28 9.76 -0.29
C ARG A 78 -2.98 11.00 -1.13
N TRP A 79 -2.02 10.92 -2.04
CA TRP A 79 -1.73 12.00 -2.99
C TRP A 79 -2.96 12.30 -3.86
N SER A 80 -3.67 11.26 -4.27
CA SER A 80 -4.92 11.36 -5.04
C SER A 80 -6.04 12.10 -4.35
N MET A 81 -6.17 11.88 -3.06
CA MET A 81 -7.08 12.65 -2.24
C MET A 81 -6.69 14.13 -2.22
N ALA A 82 -5.39 14.44 -2.01
CA ALA A 82 -4.89 15.80 -1.85
C ALA A 82 -5.06 16.67 -3.12
N TYR A 83 -4.79 16.14 -4.31
CA TYR A 83 -4.99 16.89 -5.56
C TYR A 83 -6.48 17.13 -5.86
N ARG A 84 -7.35 16.18 -5.50
CA ARG A 84 -8.79 16.26 -5.81
C ARG A 84 -9.55 17.18 -4.85
N THR A 85 -9.05 17.36 -3.62
CA THR A 85 -9.63 18.28 -2.63
C THR A 85 -9.04 19.70 -2.68
N GLY A 86 -8.27 20.04 -3.73
CA GLY A 86 -7.85 21.42 -3.98
C GLY A 86 -7.00 22.04 -2.87
N LYS A 87 -6.14 21.27 -2.18
CA LYS A 87 -5.16 21.82 -1.24
C LYS A 87 -3.81 21.12 -1.35
N PRO A 88 -2.89 21.61 -2.20
CA PRO A 88 -1.46 21.42 -1.94
C PRO A 88 -1.05 22.35 -0.78
N SER A 89 -1.35 21.94 0.46
CA SER A 89 -0.67 22.51 1.63
C SER A 89 0.70 21.83 1.69
N SER A 90 1.85 22.50 1.64
CA SER A 90 2.17 23.91 1.80
C SER A 90 3.51 24.14 1.09
N LYS A 91 3.70 25.38 0.61
CA LYS A 91 4.96 25.96 0.13
C LYS A 91 6.18 25.29 0.78
N VAL A 92 7.07 24.72 -0.03
CA VAL A 92 8.46 24.54 0.41
C VAL A 92 8.97 25.96 0.65
N GLN A 93 9.02 26.37 1.91
CA GLN A 93 9.73 27.58 2.29
C GLN A 93 11.21 27.30 2.03
N CYS A 94 11.67 27.62 0.83
CA CYS A 94 13.09 27.71 0.54
C CYS A 94 13.64 28.79 1.48
N PHE A 95 14.23 28.39 2.60
CA PHE A 95 14.97 29.32 3.43
C PHE A 95 16.08 29.93 2.57
N LEU A 96 16.25 31.25 2.63
CA LEU A 96 17.27 31.99 1.86
C LEU A 96 18.67 31.35 1.99
N THR A 97 18.94 30.71 3.13
CA THR A 97 20.17 29.94 3.42
C THR A 97 20.42 28.77 2.46
N THR A 98 19.36 28.13 1.95
CA THR A 98 19.47 27.02 0.99
C THR A 98 19.81 27.50 -0.43
N TRP A 99 19.52 28.75 -0.76
CA TRP A 99 19.85 29.35 -2.06
C TRP A 99 21.28 29.89 -2.08
N ILE A 100 21.72 30.56 -1.01
CA ILE A 100 23.08 31.11 -0.88
C ILE A 100 24.14 30.00 -0.94
N LYS A 101 23.93 28.87 -0.26
CA LYS A 101 24.87 27.72 -0.28
C LYS A 101 25.06 27.04 -1.65
N LYS A 102 24.17 27.30 -2.62
CA LYS A 102 24.21 26.66 -3.94
C LYS A 102 24.94 27.51 -4.98
N TYR A 103 25.02 28.82 -4.79
CA TYR A 103 25.52 29.77 -5.79
C TYR A 103 26.55 30.77 -5.24
N CYS A 104 26.90 30.68 -3.96
CA CYS A 104 28.08 31.29 -3.35
C CYS A 104 28.95 30.20 -2.75
#